data_AF-X0ZDM6-F1
#
_entry.id   AF-X0ZDM6-F1
#
_cell.length_a   1.000
_cell.length_b   1.000
_cell.length_c   1.000
_cell.angle_alpha   90.00
_cell.angle_beta   90.00
_cell.angle_gamma   90.00
#
_symmetry.space_group_name_H-M   'P 1'
#
loop_
_entity.id
_entity.type
_entity.pdbx_description
1 polymer ?
#
loop_
_entity_poly.entity_id
_entity_poly.type
_entity_poly.pdbx_seq_one_letter_code
_entity_poly.pdbx_strand_id
1 'polypeptide(L)' 'MVKGFLLNDAEKGDKVRIRTVIGREIVGKLKTKNPVYQHNFGEPVPELLSIGQELWEIIGRSSEEEKNG' A
#
# COMPACT_ATOMS: atom_id res chain seq x y z
N MET A 1 -13.23 10.50 9.59
CA MET A 1 -11.95 11.23 9.45
C MET A 1 -11.47 11.04 8.01
N VAL A 2 -11.21 12.12 7.28
CA VAL A 2 -10.86 12.07 5.85
C VAL A 2 -9.34 11.96 5.69
N LYS A 3 -8.87 11.12 4.76
CA LYS A 3 -7.47 10.99 4.38
C LYS A 3 -7.26 11.52 2.96
N GLY A 4 -6.13 12.16 2.71
CA GLY A 4 -5.78 12.73 1.41
C GLY A 4 -4.37 13.31 1.43
N PHE A 5 -3.95 13.83 0.28
CA PHE A 5 -2.65 14.45 0.09
C PHE A 5 -2.74 15.94 0.37
N LEU A 6 -1.78 16.48 1.12
CA LEU A 6 -1.66 17.91 1.38
C LEU A 6 -1.33 18.66 0.09
N LEU A 7 -2.00 19.79 -0.14
CA LEU A 7 -1.73 20.66 -1.30
C LEU A 7 -0.69 21.75 -1.01
N ASN A 8 -0.37 21.97 0.26
CA ASN A 8 0.64 22.91 0.74
C ASN A 8 1.33 22.31 1.98
N ASP A 9 2.54 22.76 2.30
CA ASP A 9 3.16 22.39 3.56
C ASP A 9 2.37 22.99 4.73
N ALA A 10 2.27 22.23 5.81
CA ALA A 10 1.44 22.56 6.96
C ALA A 10 1.84 21.73 8.17
N GLU A 11 1.57 22.29 9.34
CA GLU A 11 1.84 21.68 10.62
C GLU A 11 0.57 21.14 11.29
N LYS A 12 0.78 20.27 12.28
CA LYS A 12 -0.34 19.67 13.02
C LYS A 12 -1.12 20.75 13.74
N GLY A 13 -2.42 20.83 13.47
CA GLY A 13 -3.30 21.85 14.01
C GLY A 13 -3.64 22.97 13.03
N ASP A 14 -2.96 23.07 11.89
CA ASP A 14 -3.25 24.10 10.90
C ASP A 14 -4.50 23.80 10.09
N LYS A 15 -5.07 24.86 9.51
CA LYS A 15 -6.15 24.74 8.52
C LYS A 15 -5.52 24.45 7.16
N VAL A 16 -5.73 23.23 6.67
CA VAL A 16 -5.10 22.71 5.46
C VAL A 16 -6.11 22.40 4.39
N ARG A 17 -5.66 22.38 3.14
CA ARG A 17 -6.40 21.85 2.00
C ARG A 17 -5.79 20.52 1.58
N ILE A 18 -6.62 19.48 1.52
CA ILE A 18 -6.21 18.15 1.08
C ILE A 18 -6.95 17.76 -0.20
N ARG A 19 -6.30 16.95 -1.03
CA ARG A 19 -6.93 16.26 -2.16
C ARG A 19 -7.12 14.78 -1.83
N THR A 20 -8.36 14.33 -1.88
CA THR A 20 -8.72 12.92 -1.65
C THR A 20 -8.35 12.06 -2.86
N VAL A 21 -8.26 10.74 -2.66
CA VAL A 21 -7.92 9.77 -3.72
C VAL A 21 -8.90 9.79 -4.91
N ILE A 22 -10.16 10.17 -4.68
CA ILE A 22 -11.19 10.34 -5.72
C ILE A 22 -11.22 11.77 -6.31
N GLY A 23 -10.21 12.59 -6.03
CA GLY A 23 -10.03 13.90 -6.66
C GLY A 23 -10.77 15.08 -6.00
N ARG A 24 -11.53 14.87 -4.91
CA ARG A 24 -12.21 15.97 -4.20
C ARG A 24 -11.22 16.77 -3.34
N GLU A 25 -11.33 18.09 -3.37
CA GLU A 25 -10.59 18.99 -2.48
C GLU A 25 -11.40 19.33 -1.24
N ILE A 26 -10.79 19.21 -0.06
CA ILE A 26 -11.45 19.43 1.23
C ILE A 26 -10.56 20.30 2.10
N VAL A 27 -11.16 21.29 2.78
CA VAL A 27 -10.49 22.14 3.76
C VAL A 27 -10.83 21.66 5.17
N GLY A 28 -9.83 21.52 6.03
CA GLY A 28 -10.04 21.08 7.41
C GLY A 28 -8.81 21.31 8.29
N LYS A 29 -8.90 20.91 9.57
CA LYS A 29 -7.78 21.00 10.51
C LYS A 29 -6.90 19.76 10.39
N LEU A 30 -5.59 19.93 10.19
CA LEU A 30 -4.65 18.82 10.07
C LEU A 30 -4.49 18.11 11.41
N LYS A 31 -5.03 16.90 11.53
CA LYS A 31 -4.97 16.13 12.78
C LYS A 31 -3.65 15.36 12.95
N THR A 32 -3.12 14.78 11.87
CA THR A 32 -1.86 14.00 11.87
C THR A 32 -1.21 14.06 10.50
N LYS A 33 0.09 14.38 10.43
CA LYS A 33 0.93 14.27 9.23
C LYS A 33 1.53 12.85 9.20
N ASN A 34 1.39 12.14 8.08
CA ASN A 34 1.86 10.76 7.88
C ASN A 34 1.56 9.79 9.05
N PRO A 35 0.29 9.45 9.30
CA PRO A 35 -0.04 8.55 10.40
C PRO A 35 0.64 7.18 10.19
N VAL A 36 1.45 6.76 11.15
CA VAL A 36 2.00 5.41 11.19
C VAL A 36 0.82 4.45 11.29
N TYR A 37 0.70 3.53 10.33
CA TYR A 37 -0.25 2.44 10.44
C TYR A 37 0.25 1.52 11.57
N GLN A 38 -0.28 1.69 12.79
CA GLN A 38 -0.01 0.76 13.91
C GLN A 38 -0.74 -0.58 13.75
N HIS A 39 -1.63 -0.69 12.76
CA HIS A 39 -2.20 -1.96 12.33
C HIS A 39 -1.31 -2.56 11.26
N ASN A 40 -0.29 -3.30 11.70
CA ASN A 40 0.24 -4.39 10.90
C ASN A 40 -0.94 -5.37 10.70
N PHE A 41 -1.11 -5.97 9.53
CA PHE A 41 -2.25 -6.84 9.18
C PHE A 41 -2.27 -8.18 9.95
N GLY A 42 -1.90 -8.17 11.24
CA GLY A 42 -1.57 -9.37 12.02
C GLY A 42 -0.11 -9.75 11.89
N GLU A 43 0.25 -10.88 12.50
CA GLU A 43 1.53 -11.53 12.29
C GLU A 43 1.61 -12.04 10.84
N PRO A 44 2.79 -11.99 10.20
CA PRO A 44 2.97 -12.56 8.86
C PRO A 44 2.62 -14.05 8.88
N VAL A 45 1.72 -14.48 7.99
CA VAL A 45 1.36 -15.89 7.82
C VAL A 45 2.54 -16.59 7.13
N PRO A 46 3.29 -17.47 7.82
CA PRO A 46 4.51 -18.05 7.29
C PRO A 46 4.29 -18.86 6.01
N GLU A 47 3.12 -19.50 5.86
CA GLU A 47 2.74 -20.23 4.65
C GLU A 47 2.65 -19.33 3.41
N LEU A 48 2.34 -18.03 3.55
CA LEU A 48 2.29 -17.08 2.43
C LEU A 48 3.68 -16.58 2.01
N LEU A 49 4.72 -16.85 2.80
CA LEU A 49 6.08 -16.40 2.50
C LEU A 49 6.75 -17.25 1.40
N SER A 50 6.42 -18.54 1.33
CA SER A 50 7.04 -19.48 0.37
C SER A 50 6.30 -19.55 -0.97
N ILE A 51 5.00 -19.22 -1.02
CA ILE A 51 4.17 -19.41 -2.23
C ILE A 51 4.72 -18.71 -3.47
N GLY A 52 5.39 -17.57 -3.27
CA GLY A 52 5.97 -16.80 -4.36
C GLY A 52 7.09 -17.59 -5.03
N GLN A 53 7.97 -18.20 -4.24
CA GLN A 53 9.06 -19.04 -4.75
C GLN A 53 8.53 -20.32 -5.39
N GLU A 54 7.58 -20.99 -4.72
CA GLU A 54 6.96 -22.22 -5.22
C GLU A 54 6.24 -21.98 -6.56
N LEU A 55 5.53 -20.85 -6.72
CA LEU A 55 4.87 -20.48 -7.96
C LEU A 55 5.87 -20.25 -9.10
N TRP A 56 7.00 -19.60 -8.82
CA TRP A 56 8.06 -19.41 -9.81
C TRP A 56 8.71 -20.73 -10.22
N GLU A 57 8.87 -21.69 -9.32
CA GLU A 57 9.38 -23.03 -9.67
C GLU A 57 8.41 -23.78 -10.57
N ILE A 58 7.10 -23.68 -10.32
CA ILE A 58 6.06 -24.31 -11.14
C ILE A 58 6.03 -23.66 -12.54
N ILE A 59 6.02 -22.33 -12.61
CA ILE A 59 5.99 -21.59 -13.89
C ILE A 59 7.30 -21.77 -14.67
N GLY A 60 8.45 -21.78 -13.99
CA GLY A 60 9.76 -22.00 -14.60
C GLY A 60 9.87 -23.37 -15.26
N ARG A 61 9.35 -24.42 -14.60
CA ARG A 61 9.33 -25.79 -15.14
C ARG A 61 8.52 -25.93 -16.43
N SER A 62 7.46 -25.14 -16.58
CA SER A 62 6.63 -25.17 -17.81
C SER A 62 7.37 -24.70 -19.06
N SER A 63 8.55 -24.09 -18.96
CA SER A 63 9.36 -23.68 -20.12
C SER A 63 10.37 -24.74 -20.60
N GLU A 64 10.58 -25.82 -19.85
CA GLU A 64 11.57 -26.87 -20.17
C GLU A 64 10.98 -28.12 -20.82
N GLU A 65 9.67 -28.36 -20.69
CA GLU A 65 9.00 -29.52 -21.32
C GLU A 65 8.70 -29.35 -22.83
N GLU A 66 8.68 -28.12 -23.36
CA GLU A 66 8.36 -27.86 -24.78
C GLU A 66 9.58 -27.97 -25.73
N LYS A 67 10.75 -28.41 -25.22
CA LYS A 67 11.96 -28.61 -26.04
C LYS A 67 12.39 -30.07 -26.23
N ASN A 68 11.62 -31.05 -25.73
CA ASN A 68 11.97 -32.47 -25.88
C ASN A 68 10.79 -33.35 -26.38
N GLY A 69 9.92 -32.80 -27.21
CA GLY A 69 8.90 -33.53 -27.98
C GLY A 69 9.19 -33.50 -29.47
#